data_AF-A0A5E3WZQ0-F1
#
_entry.id   AF-A0A5E3WZQ0-F1
#
_cell.length_a   1.000
_cell.length_b   1.000
_cell.length_c   1.000
_cell.angle_alpha   90.00
_cell.angle_beta   90.00
_cell.angle_gamma   90.00
#
_symmetry.space_group_name_H-M   'P 1'
#
loop_
_entity.id
_entity.type
_entity.pdbx_description
1 polymer ?
#
loop_
_entity_poly.entity_id
_entity_poly.type
_entity_poly.pdbx_seq_one_letter_code
_entity_poly.pdbx_strand_id
1 'polypeptide(L)'
;MSTPAPAVEPRATALKKVVHKSTDFWLDDRDVVLYTVQQIDDDTEVYTMYGVRKSTLSMGSGILDFTFNTRPDVFTAVSETYEGLPTMQLVDDDPADVEMFLNAIYRPGYLQQEIDDHTDAELGLLRIPPSFPGVLRLAEKLDAPRGVLRSVAKAYQELWPSDMHKFFEREYALGARAWDNLPHMGEDTPLELDGENTSDISKYYPDPVTAYTLAKKQPAIHSILPVLAYDIAHARRPPDSPPEPPFTLFRQFDLTRLSTEDMQSIERGIKAYHEDCKDKFGFGSFMLVGWPVDRCRRSPYAREPKELTCFNGMQEFWARTVEPFLEPTKAIDLRSFPRSCSEPDVCASCASAFIQHLENARYAVWHKLPGYFDLAGYVDSSWGEVSSYAERPDGWEDLPTEWQIEITAIWNPEHAEYLRTFMENAVAL
;
A
#
# COMPACT_ATOMS: atom_id res chain seq x y z
N MET A 1 -4.40 42.27 47.57
CA MET A 1 -3.41 43.01 46.77
C MET A 1 -2.28 42.04 46.48
N SER A 2 -2.28 41.43 45.30
CA SER A 2 -1.23 40.47 44.89
C SER A 2 -0.14 41.24 44.17
N THR A 3 1.10 41.06 44.64
CA THR A 3 2.31 41.64 44.05
C THR A 3 2.60 40.96 42.71
N PRO A 4 2.78 41.69 41.59
CA PRO A 4 3.16 41.09 40.32
C PRO A 4 4.55 40.48 40.41
N ALA A 5 4.68 39.22 39.94
CA ALA A 5 5.97 38.54 39.86
C ALA A 5 6.91 39.28 38.89
N PRO A 6 8.21 39.40 39.21
CA PRO A 6 9.17 40.08 38.35
C PRO A 6 9.28 39.36 37.01
N ALA A 7 9.20 40.12 35.92
CA ALA A 7 9.42 39.62 34.57
C ALA A 7 10.87 39.14 34.45
N VAL A 8 11.07 37.83 34.29
CA VAL A 8 12.37 37.25 33.96
C VAL A 8 12.61 37.54 32.48
N GLU A 9 13.55 38.46 32.19
CA GLU A 9 14.01 38.69 30.82
C GLU A 9 14.69 37.42 30.30
N PRO A 10 14.23 36.82 29.19
CA PRO A 10 14.90 35.67 28.60
C PRO A 10 16.29 36.10 28.12
N ARG A 11 17.34 35.62 28.79
CA ARG A 11 18.71 35.70 28.28
C ARG A 11 18.80 34.83 27.05
N ALA A 12 18.79 35.44 25.86
CA ALA A 12 19.12 34.76 24.62
C ALA A 12 20.60 34.34 24.66
N THR A 13 20.87 33.11 25.06
CA THR A 13 22.16 32.47 24.83
C THR A 13 22.35 32.30 23.33
N ALA A 14 23.49 32.75 22.81
CA ALA A 14 23.81 32.57 21.39
C ALA A 14 23.95 31.06 21.11
N LEU A 15 23.14 30.54 20.19
CA LEU A 15 23.18 29.13 19.80
C LEU A 15 24.58 28.76 19.29
N LYS A 16 25.09 27.62 19.76
CA LYS A 16 26.37 27.04 19.31
C LYS A 16 26.17 26.46 17.90
N LYS A 17 26.90 27.02 16.94
CA LYS A 17 26.87 26.57 15.54
C LYS A 17 27.99 25.55 15.28
N VAL A 18 27.62 24.36 14.82
CA VAL A 18 28.54 23.31 14.36
C VAL A 18 28.38 23.16 12.86
N VAL A 19 29.47 23.19 12.10
CA VAL A 19 29.44 23.05 10.63
C VAL A 19 30.03 21.71 10.24
N HIS A 20 29.26 20.92 9.50
CA HIS A 20 29.66 19.65 8.91
C HIS A 20 29.64 19.77 7.38
N LYS A 21 30.71 19.34 6.71
CA LYS A 21 30.80 19.31 5.24
C LYS A 21 30.67 17.86 4.78
N SER A 22 29.70 17.55 3.92
CA SER A 22 29.52 16.18 3.40
C SER A 22 30.78 15.73 2.67
N THR A 23 31.29 14.55 2.99
CA THR A 23 32.49 14.02 2.33
C THR A 23 32.24 13.64 0.88
N ASP A 24 31.02 13.23 0.57
CA ASP A 24 30.63 12.70 -0.74
C ASP A 24 30.26 13.81 -1.72
N PHE A 25 29.78 14.94 -1.20
CA PHE A 25 29.27 16.06 -1.98
C PHE A 25 29.95 17.38 -1.64
N TRP A 26 31.23 17.36 -1.25
CA TRP A 26 32.06 18.56 -1.17
C TRP A 26 33.03 18.62 -2.36
N LEU A 27 32.48 18.87 -3.54
CA LEU A 27 33.22 18.83 -4.80
C LEU A 27 34.26 19.96 -4.88
N ASP A 28 35.41 19.66 -5.49
CA ASP A 28 36.48 20.63 -5.68
C ASP A 28 36.07 21.77 -6.63
N ASP A 29 35.22 21.49 -7.60
CA ASP A 29 34.71 22.45 -8.59
C ASP A 29 33.26 22.86 -8.34
N ARG A 30 32.84 22.84 -7.07
CA ARG A 30 31.55 23.37 -6.62
C ARG A 30 31.41 24.86 -6.98
N ASP A 31 30.20 25.25 -7.36
CA ASP A 31 29.82 26.63 -7.68
C ASP A 31 28.56 27.10 -6.92
N VAL A 32 28.02 26.23 -6.05
CA VAL A 32 26.96 26.52 -5.08
C VAL A 32 27.12 25.64 -3.84
N VAL A 33 26.69 26.15 -2.68
CA VAL A 33 26.63 25.38 -1.43
C VAL A 33 25.17 25.22 -1.01
N LEU A 34 24.67 23.99 -1.01
CA LEU A 34 23.40 23.67 -0.35
C LEU A 34 23.68 23.41 1.13
N TYR A 35 22.74 23.73 2.01
CA TYR A 35 22.87 23.33 3.41
C TYR A 35 21.53 23.06 4.08
N THR A 36 21.55 22.15 5.05
CA THR A 36 20.44 21.92 5.99
C THR A 36 20.85 22.40 7.38
N VAL A 37 19.85 22.70 8.22
CA VAL A 37 20.05 23.07 9.62
C VAL A 37 19.24 22.11 10.48
N GLN A 38 19.92 21.36 11.34
CA GLN A 38 19.29 20.50 12.33
C GLN A 38 19.55 21.03 13.73
N GLN A 39 18.50 21.21 14.52
CA GLN A 39 18.63 21.48 15.94
C GLN A 39 18.75 20.15 16.68
N ILE A 40 19.92 19.88 17.28
CA ILE A 40 20.16 18.64 18.04
C ILE A 40 19.73 18.81 19.50
N ASP A 41 20.12 19.93 20.11
CA ASP A 41 19.81 20.30 21.48
C ASP A 41 19.32 21.76 21.52
N ASP A 42 18.74 22.20 22.65
CA ASP A 42 18.22 23.57 22.83
C ASP A 42 19.25 24.67 22.48
N ASP A 43 20.54 24.38 22.64
CA ASP A 43 21.63 25.33 22.43
C ASP A 43 22.53 25.01 21.21
N THR A 44 22.25 23.97 20.42
CA THR A 44 23.16 23.54 19.32
C THR A 44 22.45 23.36 17.98
N GLU A 45 22.91 24.11 16.99
CA GLU A 45 22.53 23.98 15.57
C GLU A 45 23.67 23.31 14.79
N VAL A 46 23.35 22.25 14.06
CA VAL A 46 24.25 21.59 13.12
C VAL A 46 23.89 21.98 11.69
N TYR A 47 24.85 22.62 11.03
CA TYR A 47 24.78 23.01 9.63
C TYR A 47 25.48 21.93 8.81
N THR A 48 24.73 21.17 8.02
CA THR A 48 25.32 20.20 7.09
C THR A 48 25.37 20.81 5.70
N MET A 49 26.57 20.94 5.13
CA MET A 49 26.84 21.64 3.89
C MET A 49 27.27 20.69 2.77
N TYR A 50 26.75 20.94 1.57
CA TYR A 50 27.00 20.20 0.34
C TYR A 50 27.51 21.18 -0.73
N GLY A 51 28.76 21.01 -1.13
CA GLY A 51 29.41 21.75 -2.20
C GLY A 51 29.22 21.07 -3.55
N VAL A 52 28.26 21.55 -4.35
CA VAL A 52 27.78 20.86 -5.55
C VAL A 52 27.82 21.76 -6.79
N ARG A 53 27.53 21.20 -7.97
CA ARG A 53 27.48 21.94 -9.25
C ARG A 53 26.05 22.35 -9.60
N LYS A 54 25.85 23.64 -9.92
CA LYS A 54 24.58 24.19 -10.41
C LYS A 54 24.10 23.45 -11.65
N SER A 55 24.99 23.20 -12.61
CA SER A 55 24.63 22.53 -13.87
C SER A 55 24.03 21.14 -13.66
N THR A 56 24.59 20.34 -12.75
CA THR A 56 24.04 19.02 -12.41
C THR A 56 22.73 19.12 -11.67
N LEU A 57 22.62 20.04 -10.70
CA LEU A 57 21.36 20.28 -9.99
C LEU A 57 20.24 20.75 -10.92
N SER A 58 20.54 21.64 -11.87
CA SER A 58 19.58 22.12 -12.88
C SER A 58 19.09 20.98 -13.78
N MET A 59 19.96 20.04 -14.18
CA MET A 59 19.51 18.85 -14.91
C MET A 59 18.62 17.93 -14.05
N GLY A 60 18.85 17.91 -12.74
CA GLY A 60 18.17 17.05 -11.78
C GLY A 60 16.94 17.66 -11.10
N SER A 61 16.57 18.91 -11.42
CA SER A 61 15.47 19.62 -10.77
C SER A 61 15.01 20.83 -11.58
N GLY A 62 13.73 20.87 -11.95
CA GLY A 62 13.15 21.99 -12.68
C GLY A 62 13.15 23.30 -11.88
N ILE A 63 12.92 23.22 -10.56
CA ILE A 63 12.97 24.39 -9.67
C ILE A 63 14.38 24.96 -9.56
N LEU A 64 15.40 24.10 -9.47
CA LEU A 64 16.79 24.52 -9.39
C LEU A 64 17.28 25.04 -10.75
N ASP A 65 16.83 24.46 -11.87
CA ASP A 65 17.08 25.01 -13.21
C ASP A 65 16.55 26.44 -13.34
N PHE A 66 15.29 26.65 -12.96
CA PHE A 66 14.68 27.98 -12.97
C PHE A 66 15.46 28.96 -12.08
N THR A 67 15.81 28.53 -10.86
CA THR A 67 16.54 29.35 -9.88
C THR A 67 17.92 29.77 -10.40
N PHE A 68 18.69 28.82 -10.95
CA PHE A 68 20.07 29.07 -11.33
C PHE A 68 20.23 29.69 -12.73
N ASN A 69 19.42 29.28 -13.70
CA ASN A 69 19.61 29.67 -15.10
C ASN A 69 18.65 30.78 -15.58
N THR A 70 17.44 30.86 -15.04
CA THR A 70 16.46 31.87 -15.49
C THR A 70 16.61 33.20 -14.74
N ARG A 71 17.04 33.17 -13.47
CA ARG A 71 17.22 34.38 -12.64
C ARG A 71 18.56 34.39 -11.88
N PRO A 72 19.70 34.25 -12.57
CA PRO A 72 21.01 34.15 -11.93
C PRO A 72 21.34 35.35 -11.04
N ASP A 73 20.94 36.56 -11.46
CA ASP A 73 21.19 37.80 -10.74
C ASP A 73 20.43 37.87 -9.42
N VAL A 74 19.19 37.36 -9.38
CA VAL A 74 18.35 37.39 -8.18
C VAL A 74 18.91 36.44 -7.14
N PHE A 75 19.21 35.20 -7.53
CA PHE A 75 19.80 34.22 -6.62
C PHE A 75 21.12 34.74 -6.03
N THR A 76 22.02 35.26 -6.88
CA THR A 76 23.32 35.76 -6.42
C THR A 76 23.19 36.99 -5.52
N ALA A 77 22.20 37.87 -5.77
CA ALA A 77 22.00 39.08 -4.97
C ALA A 77 21.37 38.82 -3.59
N VAL A 78 20.55 37.77 -3.45
CA VAL A 78 19.84 37.46 -2.19
C VAL A 78 20.49 36.35 -1.37
N SER A 79 21.34 35.52 -1.98
CA SER A 79 21.99 34.42 -1.28
C SER A 79 23.09 34.91 -0.34
N GLU A 80 23.10 34.36 0.87
CA GLU A 80 24.29 34.38 1.72
C GLU A 80 25.44 33.67 0.99
N THR A 81 26.68 34.01 1.34
CA THR A 81 27.86 33.38 0.74
C THR A 81 28.65 32.57 1.75
N TYR A 82 29.17 31.43 1.32
CA TYR A 82 30.09 30.58 2.08
C TYR A 82 31.31 30.32 1.21
N GLU A 83 32.50 30.68 1.70
CA GLU A 83 33.75 30.62 0.91
C GLU A 83 33.65 31.35 -0.44
N GLY A 84 32.89 32.44 -0.49
CA GLY A 84 32.66 33.24 -1.71
C GLY A 84 31.68 32.62 -2.71
N LEU A 85 31.07 31.47 -2.39
CA LEU A 85 30.05 30.82 -3.21
C LEU A 85 28.65 31.11 -2.68
N PRO A 86 27.64 31.26 -3.56
CA PRO A 86 26.27 31.44 -3.12
C PRO A 86 25.77 30.20 -2.39
N THR A 87 25.00 30.43 -1.33
CA THR A 87 24.39 29.37 -0.52
C THR A 87 22.89 29.29 -0.73
N MET A 88 22.33 28.11 -0.53
CA MET A 88 20.89 27.86 -0.52
C MET A 88 20.53 26.92 0.63
N GLN A 89 19.65 27.37 1.52
CA GLN A 89 19.14 26.54 2.60
C GLN A 89 18.03 25.61 2.09
N LEU A 90 18.14 24.33 2.44
CA LEU A 90 17.09 23.32 2.29
C LEU A 90 16.33 23.23 3.61
N VAL A 91 15.30 24.08 3.72
CA VAL A 91 14.53 24.29 4.97
C VAL A 91 13.68 23.05 5.28
N ASP A 92 13.71 22.62 6.54
CA ASP A 92 12.99 21.46 7.08
C ASP A 92 13.35 20.11 6.42
N ASP A 93 14.53 20.02 5.80
CA ASP A 93 15.02 18.79 5.18
C ASP A 93 16.08 18.10 6.05
N ASP A 94 15.93 16.79 6.23
CA ASP A 94 16.94 15.96 6.87
C ASP A 94 18.22 15.89 6.00
N PRO A 95 19.43 16.08 6.55
CA PRO A 95 20.67 15.96 5.80
C PRO A 95 20.83 14.59 5.14
N ALA A 96 20.44 13.49 5.79
CA ALA A 96 20.52 12.16 5.18
C ALA A 96 19.61 12.08 3.95
N ASP A 97 18.38 12.58 4.01
CA ASP A 97 17.48 12.65 2.86
C ASP A 97 18.10 13.44 1.70
N VAL A 98 18.72 14.60 2.00
CA VAL A 98 19.40 15.44 1.01
C VAL A 98 20.56 14.69 0.36
N GLU A 99 21.40 14.02 1.15
CA GLU A 99 22.51 13.22 0.63
C GLU A 99 22.03 12.07 -0.27
N MET A 100 20.97 11.38 0.10
CA MET A 100 20.36 10.32 -0.71
C MET A 100 19.76 10.86 -2.01
N PHE A 101 19.10 12.03 -1.96
CA PHE A 101 18.58 12.70 -3.15
C PHE A 101 19.73 13.13 -4.09
N LEU A 102 20.81 13.70 -3.54
CA LEU A 102 21.99 14.05 -4.32
C LEU A 102 22.63 12.81 -4.96
N ASN A 103 22.69 11.68 -4.25
CA ASN A 103 23.15 10.40 -4.83
C ASN A 103 22.27 9.98 -6.02
N ALA A 104 20.95 10.07 -5.90
CA ALA A 104 20.03 9.74 -6.99
C ALA A 104 20.22 10.63 -8.24
N ILE A 105 20.62 11.89 -8.07
CA ILE A 105 20.88 12.81 -9.18
C ILE A 105 22.30 12.65 -9.77
N TYR A 106 23.32 12.49 -8.93
CA TYR A 106 24.73 12.49 -9.36
C TYR A 106 25.25 11.12 -9.80
N ARG A 107 24.64 10.02 -9.32
CA ARG A 107 25.14 8.66 -9.55
C ARG A 107 24.10 7.85 -10.34
N PRO A 108 24.21 7.74 -11.67
CA PRO A 108 23.30 6.91 -12.47
C PRO A 108 23.27 5.47 -11.96
N GLY A 109 22.07 4.91 -11.80
CA GLY A 109 21.89 3.55 -11.29
C GLY A 109 21.80 3.43 -9.76
N TYR A 110 22.08 4.50 -9.01
CA TYR A 110 22.03 4.48 -7.54
C TYR A 110 20.73 3.92 -6.97
N LEU A 111 19.58 4.41 -7.43
CA LEU A 111 18.28 3.93 -6.94
C LEU A 111 18.01 2.45 -7.28
N GLN A 112 18.53 1.97 -8.41
CA GLN A 112 18.39 0.56 -8.76
C GLN A 112 19.28 -0.30 -7.86
N GLN A 113 20.51 0.14 -7.61
CA GLN A 113 21.40 -0.52 -6.66
C GLN A 113 20.78 -0.59 -5.25
N GLU A 114 20.17 0.49 -4.77
CA GLU A 114 19.46 0.49 -3.48
C GLU A 114 18.31 -0.53 -3.45
N ILE A 115 17.57 -0.69 -4.56
CA ILE A 115 16.54 -1.73 -4.68
C ILE A 115 17.17 -3.12 -4.64
N ASP A 116 18.21 -3.34 -5.45
CA ASP A 116 18.89 -4.64 -5.56
C ASP A 116 19.48 -5.07 -4.20
N ASP A 117 20.06 -4.15 -3.45
CA ASP A 117 20.63 -4.39 -2.11
C ASP A 117 19.57 -4.78 -1.06
N HIS A 118 18.30 -4.44 -1.29
CA HIS A 118 17.16 -4.80 -0.44
C HIS A 118 16.26 -5.90 -1.03
N THR A 119 16.63 -6.43 -2.20
CA THR A 119 15.88 -7.46 -2.92
C THR A 119 16.33 -8.85 -2.48
N ASP A 120 15.38 -9.65 -2.02
CA ASP A 120 15.58 -11.06 -1.77
C ASP A 120 15.49 -11.84 -3.09
N ALA A 121 16.41 -12.80 -3.29
CA ALA A 121 16.51 -13.54 -4.54
C ALA A 121 15.23 -14.34 -4.88
N GLU A 122 14.49 -14.78 -3.87
CA GLU A 122 13.27 -15.58 -4.05
C GLU A 122 12.01 -14.73 -3.94
N LEU A 123 12.00 -13.73 -3.06
CA LEU A 123 10.80 -13.00 -2.67
C LEU A 123 10.71 -11.58 -3.23
N GLY A 124 11.74 -11.13 -3.96
CA GLY A 124 11.83 -9.76 -4.44
C GLY A 124 12.10 -8.77 -3.32
N LEU A 125 11.76 -7.50 -3.53
CA LEU A 125 11.94 -6.46 -2.52
C LEU A 125 11.18 -6.82 -1.24
N LEU A 126 11.82 -6.83 -0.07
CA LEU A 126 11.13 -7.17 1.20
C LEU A 126 10.60 -5.94 1.93
N ARG A 127 11.34 -4.84 1.85
CA ARG A 127 11.07 -3.58 2.54
C ARG A 127 11.47 -2.42 1.65
N ILE A 128 10.84 -1.27 1.86
CA ILE A 128 11.26 -0.03 1.22
C ILE A 128 12.64 0.34 1.75
N PRO A 129 13.63 0.65 0.88
CA PRO A 129 14.90 1.18 1.33
C PRO A 129 14.68 2.43 2.21
N PRO A 130 15.32 2.54 3.39
CA PRO A 130 15.06 3.62 4.34
C PRO A 130 15.22 5.04 3.76
N SER A 131 16.03 5.17 2.70
CA SER A 131 16.30 6.42 1.97
C SER A 131 15.14 6.89 1.10
N PHE A 132 14.24 5.99 0.67
CA PHE A 132 13.25 6.28 -0.38
C PHE A 132 12.17 7.29 0.03
N PRO A 133 11.61 7.28 1.26
CA PRO A 133 10.66 8.32 1.69
C PRO A 133 11.24 9.74 1.55
N GLY A 134 12.49 9.94 1.97
CA GLY A 134 13.19 11.21 1.88
C GLY A 134 13.45 11.65 0.44
N VAL A 135 13.94 10.72 -0.38
CA VAL A 135 14.17 10.96 -1.82
C VAL A 135 12.86 11.31 -2.53
N LEU A 136 11.76 10.62 -2.24
CA LEU A 136 10.45 10.90 -2.86
C LEU A 136 9.98 12.32 -2.53
N ARG A 137 10.01 12.69 -1.24
CA ARG A 137 9.62 14.02 -0.75
C ARG A 137 10.45 15.13 -1.37
N LEU A 138 11.78 14.96 -1.44
CA LEU A 138 12.68 15.94 -2.06
C LEU A 138 12.52 15.99 -3.58
N ALA A 139 12.29 14.86 -4.23
CA ALA A 139 12.04 14.80 -5.66
C ALA A 139 10.76 15.56 -6.05
N GLU A 140 9.69 15.46 -5.26
CA GLU A 140 8.49 16.29 -5.47
C GLU A 140 8.75 17.76 -5.13
N LYS A 141 9.34 18.05 -3.96
CA LYS A 141 9.63 19.42 -3.49
C LYS A 141 10.49 20.22 -4.48
N LEU A 142 11.46 19.55 -5.11
CA LEU A 142 12.41 20.15 -6.02
C LEU A 142 12.07 19.90 -7.50
N ASP A 143 10.92 19.32 -7.83
CA ASP A 143 10.51 19.02 -9.23
C ASP A 143 11.60 18.24 -9.98
N ALA A 144 12.03 17.12 -9.40
CA ALA A 144 13.03 16.25 -9.98
C ALA A 144 12.50 15.49 -11.22
N PRO A 145 13.37 15.02 -12.13
CA PRO A 145 12.96 14.26 -13.29
C PRO A 145 12.05 13.08 -12.94
N ARG A 146 11.03 12.85 -13.77
CA ARG A 146 10.08 11.73 -13.61
C ARG A 146 10.74 10.36 -13.49
N GLY A 147 11.97 10.19 -13.99
CA GLY A 147 12.76 8.98 -13.82
C GLY A 147 13.09 8.66 -12.36
N VAL A 148 13.41 9.67 -11.54
CA VAL A 148 13.67 9.51 -10.10
C VAL A 148 12.39 9.09 -9.39
N LEU A 149 11.31 9.85 -9.57
CA LEU A 149 9.99 9.55 -8.99
C LEU A 149 9.50 8.15 -9.38
N ARG A 150 9.60 7.78 -10.67
CA ARG A 150 9.20 6.46 -11.17
C ARG A 150 10.03 5.34 -10.56
N SER A 151 11.33 5.53 -10.38
CA SER A 151 12.20 4.50 -9.80
C SER A 151 11.86 4.24 -8.34
N VAL A 152 11.65 5.30 -7.56
CA VAL A 152 11.21 5.17 -6.16
C VAL A 152 9.79 4.58 -6.09
N ALA A 153 8.85 5.10 -6.89
CA ALA A 153 7.48 4.61 -6.91
C ALA A 153 7.36 3.14 -7.31
N LYS A 154 8.24 2.65 -8.20
CA LYS A 154 8.29 1.24 -8.60
C LYS A 154 8.55 0.32 -7.40
N ALA A 155 9.43 0.69 -6.48
CA ALA A 155 9.68 -0.10 -5.26
C ALA A 155 8.43 -0.21 -4.38
N TYR A 156 7.68 0.88 -4.22
CA TYR A 156 6.39 0.86 -3.52
C TYR A 156 5.34 -0.01 -4.23
N GLN A 157 5.26 0.07 -5.55
CA GLN A 157 4.35 -0.74 -6.37
C GLN A 157 4.74 -2.23 -6.38
N GLU A 158 6.01 -2.57 -6.17
CA GLU A 158 6.46 -3.95 -6.03
C GLU A 158 6.03 -4.57 -4.69
N LEU A 159 6.07 -3.78 -3.61
CA LEU A 159 5.62 -4.24 -2.29
C LEU A 159 4.10 -4.34 -2.18
N TRP A 160 3.37 -3.40 -2.79
CA TRP A 160 1.92 -3.33 -2.77
C TRP A 160 1.35 -3.21 -4.19
N PRO A 161 1.45 -4.27 -5.00
CA PRO A 161 0.97 -4.25 -6.37
C PRO A 161 -0.56 -4.09 -6.39
N SER A 162 -1.06 -3.23 -7.29
CA SER A 162 -2.50 -3.08 -7.53
C SER A 162 -3.13 -4.33 -8.14
N ASP A 163 -2.32 -5.20 -8.74
CA ASP A 163 -2.74 -6.51 -9.25
C ASP A 163 -2.99 -7.47 -8.08
N MET A 164 -4.23 -7.96 -7.98
CA MET A 164 -4.69 -8.86 -6.92
C MET A 164 -3.84 -10.13 -6.81
N HIS A 165 -3.50 -10.76 -7.94
CA HIS A 165 -2.79 -12.04 -7.93
C HIS A 165 -1.34 -11.84 -7.49
N LYS A 166 -0.68 -10.80 -8.00
CA LYS A 166 0.68 -10.45 -7.56
C LYS A 166 0.71 -10.14 -6.06
N PHE A 167 -0.30 -9.44 -5.55
CA PHE A 167 -0.42 -9.18 -4.11
C PHE A 167 -0.60 -10.48 -3.32
N PHE A 168 -1.49 -11.38 -3.75
CA PHE A 168 -1.73 -12.65 -3.07
C PHE A 168 -0.53 -13.60 -3.11
N GLU A 169 0.14 -13.72 -4.24
CA GLU A 169 1.35 -14.53 -4.39
C GLU A 169 2.46 -14.04 -3.46
N ARG A 170 2.67 -12.72 -3.44
CA ARG A 170 3.63 -12.08 -2.55
C ARG A 170 3.30 -12.33 -1.08
N GLU A 171 2.07 -12.05 -0.66
CA GLU A 171 1.67 -12.23 0.73
C GLU A 171 1.72 -13.71 1.17
N TYR A 172 1.44 -14.65 0.26
CA TYR A 172 1.62 -16.09 0.52
C TYR A 172 3.09 -16.43 0.72
N ALA A 173 3.99 -15.91 -0.12
CA ALA A 173 5.41 -16.17 -0.04
C ALA A 173 6.05 -15.57 1.22
N LEU A 174 5.63 -14.36 1.62
CA LEU A 174 6.00 -13.75 2.91
C LEU A 174 5.49 -14.58 4.10
N GLY A 175 4.26 -15.10 4.03
CA GLY A 175 3.68 -15.95 5.06
C GLY A 175 4.40 -17.29 5.22
N ALA A 176 4.75 -17.93 4.11
CA ALA A 176 5.54 -19.16 4.10
C ALA A 176 6.92 -18.93 4.73
N ARG A 177 7.61 -17.85 4.34
CA ARG A 177 8.89 -17.48 4.95
C ARG A 177 8.75 -17.20 6.45
N ALA A 178 7.73 -16.45 6.85
CA ALA A 178 7.49 -16.16 8.25
C ALA A 178 7.32 -17.48 9.03
N TRP A 179 6.53 -18.41 8.51
CA TRP A 179 6.32 -19.74 9.08
C TRP A 179 7.62 -20.55 9.20
N ASP A 180 8.43 -20.62 8.14
CA ASP A 180 9.67 -21.38 8.12
C ASP A 180 10.74 -20.84 9.08
N ASN A 181 10.69 -19.54 9.38
CA ASN A 181 11.61 -18.89 10.31
C ASN A 181 11.08 -18.83 11.75
N LEU A 182 9.88 -19.35 12.03
CA LEU A 182 9.45 -19.52 13.41
C LEU A 182 10.39 -20.53 14.08
N PRO A 183 10.88 -20.25 15.29
CA PRO A 183 11.59 -21.26 16.08
C PRO A 183 10.72 -22.51 16.08
N HIS A 184 11.26 -23.64 15.63
CA HIS A 184 10.53 -24.91 15.70
C HIS A 184 10.08 -25.08 17.14
N MET A 185 8.79 -24.83 17.39
CA MET A 185 8.19 -24.96 18.71
C MET A 185 8.13 -26.45 18.99
N GLY A 186 9.27 -27.02 19.39
CA GLY A 186 9.28 -28.32 20.03
C GLY A 186 8.35 -28.25 21.23
N GLU A 187 7.62 -29.33 21.48
CA GLU A 187 6.58 -29.45 22.53
C GLU A 187 7.05 -28.97 23.92
N ASP A 188 8.36 -28.86 24.15
CA ASP A 188 8.98 -28.50 25.42
C ASP A 188 9.56 -27.08 25.50
N THR A 189 9.42 -26.23 24.48
CA THR A 189 10.02 -24.88 24.53
C THR A 189 9.10 -23.93 25.31
N PRO A 190 9.50 -23.41 26.49
CA PRO A 190 8.66 -22.51 27.27
C PRO A 190 8.32 -21.25 26.47
N LEU A 191 7.03 -20.96 26.35
CA LEU A 191 6.44 -19.87 25.54
C LEU A 191 6.86 -18.44 25.95
N GLU A 192 7.65 -18.27 27.01
CA GLU A 192 7.92 -16.96 27.62
C GLU A 192 9.40 -16.64 27.79
N LEU A 193 10.29 -17.18 26.94
CA LEU A 193 11.72 -17.11 27.25
C LEU A 193 12.34 -15.71 27.18
N ASP A 194 11.73 -14.70 26.53
CA ASP A 194 12.27 -13.31 26.51
C ASP A 194 11.22 -12.20 26.37
N GLY A 195 9.93 -12.48 26.63
CA GLY A 195 8.84 -11.49 26.46
C GLY A 195 8.52 -11.10 25.00
N GLU A 196 9.28 -11.61 24.02
CA GLU A 196 8.91 -11.54 22.61
C GLU A 196 7.84 -12.59 22.29
N ASN A 197 6.70 -12.13 21.78
CA ASN A 197 5.62 -13.00 21.36
C ASN A 197 6.04 -13.71 20.06
N THR A 198 6.37 -15.01 20.15
CA THR A 198 6.84 -15.80 19.00
C THR A 198 5.83 -15.89 17.85
N SER A 199 4.57 -15.53 18.07
CA SER A 199 3.54 -15.48 17.04
C SER A 199 3.48 -14.14 16.28
N ASP A 200 4.29 -13.15 16.68
CA ASP A 200 4.43 -11.88 15.97
C ASP A 200 5.34 -12.02 14.74
N ILE A 201 4.74 -11.92 13.56
CA ILE A 201 5.43 -12.02 12.28
C ILE A 201 5.65 -10.66 11.61
N SER A 202 5.41 -9.53 12.30
CA SER A 202 5.50 -8.18 11.73
C SER A 202 6.84 -7.89 11.06
N LYS A 203 7.95 -8.45 11.59
CA LYS A 203 9.29 -8.26 11.02
C LYS A 203 9.45 -8.84 9.61
N TYR A 204 8.58 -9.73 9.16
CA TYR A 204 8.64 -10.32 7.82
C TYR A 204 7.84 -9.52 6.78
N TYR A 205 7.05 -8.53 7.21
CA TYR A 205 6.17 -7.75 6.34
C TYR A 205 6.62 -6.29 6.30
N PRO A 206 6.37 -5.58 5.18
CA PRO A 206 6.51 -4.15 5.15
C PRO A 206 5.41 -3.49 6.00
N ASP A 207 5.66 -2.29 6.54
CA ASP A 207 4.69 -1.57 7.38
C ASP A 207 3.69 -0.79 6.50
N PRO A 208 2.42 -1.26 6.37
CA PRO A 208 1.43 -0.62 5.53
C PRO A 208 0.94 0.71 6.11
N VAL A 209 1.04 0.94 7.43
CA VAL A 209 0.58 2.19 8.05
C VAL A 209 1.52 3.33 7.71
N THR A 210 2.84 3.11 7.82
CA THR A 210 3.83 4.10 7.37
C THR A 210 3.63 4.43 5.89
N ALA A 211 3.51 3.39 5.06
CA ALA A 211 3.38 3.55 3.62
C ALA A 211 2.08 4.25 3.24
N TYR A 212 0.96 3.99 3.95
CA TYR A 212 -0.31 4.69 3.74
C TYR A 212 -0.21 6.17 4.04
N THR A 213 0.34 6.54 5.20
CA THR A 213 0.51 7.95 5.59
C THR A 213 1.43 8.70 4.64
N LEU A 214 2.46 8.04 4.10
CA LEU A 214 3.33 8.61 3.09
C LEU A 214 2.59 8.75 1.74
N ALA A 215 1.96 7.68 1.26
CA ALA A 215 1.30 7.66 -0.04
C ALA A 215 0.17 8.69 -0.14
N LYS A 216 -0.58 8.94 0.94
CA LYS A 216 -1.60 10.00 0.99
C LYS A 216 -1.06 11.40 0.68
N LYS A 217 0.24 11.63 0.91
CA LYS A 217 0.91 12.92 0.70
C LYS A 217 1.71 12.97 -0.60
N GLN A 218 1.82 11.86 -1.35
CA GLN A 218 2.78 11.71 -2.44
C GLN A 218 2.07 11.15 -3.69
N PRO A 219 1.64 12.02 -4.63
CA PRO A 219 0.94 11.64 -5.85
C PRO A 219 1.62 10.55 -6.67
N ALA A 220 2.95 10.50 -6.65
CA ALA A 220 3.73 9.51 -7.38
C ALA A 220 3.43 8.04 -6.98
N ILE A 221 2.88 7.81 -5.79
CA ILE A 221 2.56 6.47 -5.26
C ILE A 221 1.09 6.32 -4.84
N HIS A 222 0.18 7.19 -5.28
CA HIS A 222 -1.25 7.04 -4.96
C HIS A 222 -1.83 5.69 -5.39
N SER A 223 -1.30 5.07 -6.45
CA SER A 223 -1.75 3.77 -6.98
C SER A 223 -1.74 2.65 -5.94
N ILE A 224 -0.94 2.73 -4.87
CA ILE A 224 -0.88 1.68 -3.86
C ILE A 224 -1.84 1.89 -2.68
N LEU A 225 -2.50 3.05 -2.59
CA LEU A 225 -3.37 3.39 -1.45
C LEU A 225 -4.49 2.37 -1.18
N PRO A 226 -5.24 1.87 -2.19
CA PRO A 226 -6.31 0.91 -1.91
C PRO A 226 -5.79 -0.45 -1.43
N VAL A 227 -4.61 -0.88 -1.92
CA VAL A 227 -3.94 -2.10 -1.44
C VAL A 227 -3.47 -1.94 0.00
N LEU A 228 -2.89 -0.78 0.34
CA LEU A 228 -2.48 -0.48 1.70
C LEU A 228 -3.65 -0.43 2.68
N ALA A 229 -4.78 0.19 2.29
CA ALA A 229 -5.98 0.21 3.10
C ALA A 229 -6.54 -1.20 3.31
N TYR A 230 -6.54 -2.03 2.26
CA TYR A 230 -6.85 -3.45 2.36
C TYR A 230 -5.89 -4.20 3.29
N ASP A 231 -4.57 -3.93 3.20
CA ASP A 231 -3.54 -4.54 4.02
C ASP A 231 -3.78 -4.25 5.50
N ILE A 232 -3.98 -2.97 5.84
CA ILE A 232 -4.37 -2.55 7.19
C ILE A 232 -5.66 -3.22 7.64
N ALA A 233 -6.68 -3.28 6.77
CA ALA A 233 -7.99 -3.84 7.09
C ALA A 233 -7.93 -5.35 7.42
N HIS A 234 -7.27 -6.15 6.58
CA HIS A 234 -7.26 -7.61 6.75
C HIS A 234 -6.20 -8.08 7.76
N ALA A 235 -5.14 -7.30 7.96
CA ALA A 235 -4.12 -7.58 8.96
C ALA A 235 -4.52 -7.16 10.38
N ARG A 236 -5.56 -6.32 10.52
CA ARG A 236 -6.03 -5.83 11.81
C ARG A 236 -6.57 -6.97 12.65
N ARG A 237 -5.93 -7.19 13.78
CA ARG A 237 -6.46 -8.01 14.86
C ARG A 237 -7.33 -7.17 15.79
N PRO A 238 -8.51 -7.63 16.22
CA PRO A 238 -9.26 -6.92 17.24
C PRO A 238 -8.43 -6.89 18.55
N PRO A 239 -8.33 -5.74 19.24
CA PRO A 239 -7.49 -5.58 20.44
C PRO A 239 -7.78 -6.62 21.52
N ASP A 240 -9.03 -7.05 21.63
CA ASP A 240 -9.52 -7.94 22.67
C ASP A 240 -9.62 -9.42 22.22
N SER A 241 -9.21 -9.74 20.99
CA SER A 241 -9.27 -11.13 20.51
C SER A 241 -8.06 -11.91 21.04
N PRO A 242 -8.25 -12.88 21.97
CA PRO A 242 -7.17 -13.74 22.42
C PRO A 242 -6.62 -14.54 21.22
N PRO A 243 -5.35 -15.00 21.26
CA PRO A 243 -4.82 -15.84 20.19
C PRO A 243 -5.71 -17.05 20.05
N GLU A 244 -6.34 -17.21 18.87
CA GLU A 244 -7.11 -18.42 18.61
C GLU A 244 -6.12 -19.60 18.68
N PRO A 245 -6.35 -20.56 19.59
CA PRO A 245 -5.47 -21.72 19.65
C PRO A 245 -5.68 -22.61 18.43
N PRO A 246 -4.63 -23.29 17.91
CA PRO A 246 -3.24 -23.16 18.28
C PRO A 246 -2.48 -22.39 17.17
N PHE A 247 -1.81 -21.29 17.51
CA PHE A 247 -0.82 -20.60 16.65
C PHE A 247 -1.35 -19.75 15.49
N THR A 248 -2.33 -18.86 15.72
CA THR A 248 -2.60 -17.80 14.74
C THR A 248 -1.45 -16.79 14.73
N LEU A 249 -0.63 -16.83 13.68
CA LEU A 249 0.36 -15.79 13.41
C LEU A 249 -0.36 -14.45 13.20
N PHE A 250 0.22 -13.38 13.72
CA PHE A 250 -0.36 -12.06 13.59
C PHE A 250 0.70 -11.01 13.24
N ARG A 251 0.23 -9.92 12.64
CA ARG A 251 0.99 -8.70 12.40
C ARG A 251 0.51 -7.62 13.37
N GLN A 252 1.43 -6.84 13.92
CA GLN A 252 1.18 -5.66 14.73
C GLN A 252 1.57 -4.42 13.94
N PHE A 253 0.71 -3.41 13.99
CA PHE A 253 0.97 -2.11 13.39
C PHE A 253 0.63 -1.02 14.37
N ASP A 254 1.42 0.06 14.33
CA ASP A 254 1.15 1.25 15.12
C ASP A 254 0.11 2.13 14.40
N LEU A 255 -1.16 1.84 14.66
CA LEU A 255 -2.28 2.61 14.11
C LEU A 255 -2.32 4.07 14.60
N THR A 256 -1.57 4.42 15.66
CA THR A 256 -1.53 5.82 16.16
C THR A 256 -0.87 6.79 15.19
N ARG A 257 -0.19 6.26 14.17
CA ARG A 257 0.44 7.02 13.08
C ARG A 257 -0.53 7.44 11.99
N LEU A 258 -1.77 6.92 12.01
CA LEU A 258 -2.85 7.39 11.16
C LEU A 258 -3.46 8.65 11.77
N SER A 259 -3.89 9.58 10.93
CA SER A 259 -4.73 10.68 11.40
C SER A 259 -6.09 10.13 11.87
N THR A 260 -6.77 10.87 12.74
CA THR A 260 -8.13 10.50 13.17
C THR A 260 -9.09 10.35 11.97
N GLU A 261 -8.93 11.18 10.96
CA GLU A 261 -9.72 11.13 9.72
C GLU A 261 -9.43 9.85 8.92
N ASP A 262 -8.15 9.52 8.72
CA ASP A 262 -7.74 8.31 8.01
C ASP A 262 -8.21 7.04 8.74
N MET A 263 -8.08 7.01 10.07
CA MET A 263 -8.56 5.89 10.89
C MET A 263 -10.08 5.72 10.75
N GLN A 264 -10.85 6.81 10.80
CA GLN A 264 -12.30 6.75 10.57
C GLN A 264 -12.64 6.31 9.14
N SER A 265 -11.87 6.73 8.13
CA SER A 265 -12.07 6.30 6.75
C SER A 265 -11.83 4.80 6.60
N ILE A 266 -10.73 4.29 7.17
CA ILE A 266 -10.40 2.87 7.18
C ILE A 266 -11.49 2.06 7.89
N GLU A 267 -12.02 2.52 9.02
CA GLU A 267 -13.09 1.82 9.75
C GLU A 267 -14.42 1.78 8.97
N ARG A 268 -14.80 2.89 8.32
CA ARG A 268 -15.97 2.89 7.41
C ARG A 268 -15.75 1.94 6.24
N GLY A 269 -14.55 1.95 5.66
CA GLY A 269 -14.20 1.08 4.55
C GLY A 269 -14.20 -0.39 4.93
N ILE A 270 -13.68 -0.77 6.10
CA ILE A 270 -13.76 -2.14 6.63
C ILE A 270 -15.21 -2.60 6.71
N LYS A 271 -16.12 -1.75 7.21
CA LYS A 271 -17.54 -2.08 7.31
C LYS A 271 -18.17 -2.29 5.92
N ALA A 272 -17.95 -1.36 4.99
CA ALA A 272 -18.47 -1.46 3.62
C ALA A 272 -17.92 -2.70 2.89
N TYR A 273 -16.62 -2.95 3.02
CA TYR A 273 -15.93 -4.13 2.52
C TYR A 273 -16.52 -5.43 3.10
N HIS A 274 -16.76 -5.50 4.41
CA HIS A 274 -17.40 -6.66 5.06
C HIS A 274 -18.83 -6.89 4.57
N GLU A 275 -19.63 -5.83 4.43
CA GLU A 275 -21.01 -5.94 3.94
C GLU A 275 -21.04 -6.46 2.50
N ASP A 276 -20.18 -5.94 1.63
CA ASP A 276 -20.12 -6.38 0.24
C ASP A 276 -19.52 -7.80 0.10
N CYS A 277 -18.56 -8.18 0.95
CA CYS A 277 -18.09 -9.57 1.00
C CYS A 277 -19.18 -10.54 1.43
N LYS A 278 -20.00 -10.20 2.44
CA LYS A 278 -21.12 -11.05 2.87
C LYS A 278 -22.14 -11.27 1.76
N ASP A 279 -22.38 -10.23 0.96
CA ASP A 279 -23.24 -10.33 -0.21
C ASP A 279 -22.61 -11.23 -1.27
N LYS A 280 -21.41 -10.90 -1.76
CA LYS A 280 -20.78 -11.56 -2.91
C LYS A 280 -20.28 -12.97 -2.63
N PHE A 281 -19.81 -13.23 -1.42
CA PHE A 281 -19.41 -14.57 -0.95
C PHE A 281 -20.55 -15.27 -0.18
N GLY A 282 -21.77 -14.77 -0.26
CA GLY A 282 -22.94 -15.44 0.29
C GLY A 282 -23.41 -16.60 -0.60
N PHE A 283 -23.86 -17.70 0.00
CA PHE A 283 -24.44 -18.83 -0.76
C PHE A 283 -25.64 -18.40 -1.62
N GLY A 284 -26.40 -17.40 -1.15
CA GLY A 284 -27.49 -16.76 -1.91
C GLY A 284 -27.00 -16.14 -3.23
N SER A 285 -25.90 -15.40 -3.19
CA SER A 285 -25.31 -14.80 -4.39
C SER A 285 -24.82 -15.88 -5.36
N PHE A 286 -24.16 -16.92 -4.85
CA PHE A 286 -23.78 -18.06 -5.69
C PHE A 286 -24.97 -18.72 -6.40
N MET A 287 -26.09 -18.93 -5.70
CA MET A 287 -27.30 -19.48 -6.32
C MET A 287 -27.88 -18.58 -7.42
N LEU A 288 -27.77 -17.25 -7.26
CA LEU A 288 -28.38 -16.29 -8.17
C LEU A 288 -27.52 -16.04 -9.41
N VAL A 289 -26.22 -15.80 -9.24
CA VAL A 289 -25.35 -15.35 -10.32
C VAL A 289 -24.25 -16.35 -10.69
N GLY A 290 -23.93 -17.31 -9.82
CA GLY A 290 -22.77 -18.18 -9.97
C GLY A 290 -23.08 -19.62 -10.39
N TRP A 291 -24.32 -20.10 -10.23
CA TRP A 291 -24.65 -21.52 -10.38
C TRP A 291 -25.46 -21.83 -11.66
N PRO A 292 -24.80 -22.25 -12.76
CA PRO A 292 -25.49 -22.67 -13.97
C PRO A 292 -26.13 -24.06 -13.76
N VAL A 293 -27.43 -24.08 -13.46
CA VAL A 293 -28.23 -25.28 -13.13
C VAL A 293 -28.13 -26.34 -14.23
N ASP A 294 -28.13 -25.92 -15.49
CA ASP A 294 -28.06 -26.74 -16.70
C ASP A 294 -26.73 -27.53 -16.83
N ARG A 295 -25.66 -27.07 -16.16
CA ARG A 295 -24.35 -27.72 -16.22
C ARG A 295 -24.18 -28.85 -15.19
N CYS A 296 -25.15 -29.07 -14.30
CA CYS A 296 -25.06 -30.14 -13.32
C CYS A 296 -25.18 -31.53 -13.97
N ARG A 297 -24.12 -32.33 -13.91
CA ARG A 297 -24.08 -33.68 -14.51
C ARG A 297 -24.96 -34.71 -13.80
N ARG A 298 -25.34 -34.47 -12.53
CA ARG A 298 -26.12 -35.40 -11.72
C ARG A 298 -27.63 -35.19 -11.87
N SER A 299 -28.05 -34.01 -12.33
CA SER A 299 -29.46 -33.63 -12.43
C SER A 299 -29.65 -32.68 -13.62
N PRO A 300 -29.47 -33.16 -14.87
CA PRO A 300 -29.44 -32.32 -16.07
C PRO A 300 -30.79 -31.69 -16.44
N TYR A 301 -31.87 -32.09 -15.76
CA TYR A 301 -33.23 -31.58 -15.99
C TYR A 301 -33.73 -30.64 -14.89
N ALA A 302 -32.88 -30.33 -13.91
CA ALA A 302 -33.22 -29.36 -12.88
C ALA A 302 -33.41 -27.97 -13.52
N ARG A 303 -34.36 -27.22 -12.97
CA ARG A 303 -34.66 -25.84 -13.40
C ARG A 303 -34.20 -24.81 -12.38
N GLU A 304 -34.02 -25.22 -11.14
CA GLU A 304 -33.60 -24.37 -10.05
C GLU A 304 -32.43 -25.00 -9.26
N PRO A 305 -31.54 -24.18 -8.64
CA PRO A 305 -30.41 -24.70 -7.87
C PRO A 305 -30.82 -25.71 -6.79
N LYS A 306 -31.93 -25.48 -6.11
CA LYS A 306 -32.46 -26.36 -5.04
C LYS A 306 -32.88 -27.75 -5.51
N GLU A 307 -33.11 -27.93 -6.81
CA GLU A 307 -33.46 -29.23 -7.41
C GLU A 307 -32.22 -30.05 -7.76
N LEU A 308 -31.03 -29.46 -7.66
CA LEU A 308 -29.78 -30.13 -7.99
C LEU A 308 -29.42 -31.19 -6.96
N THR A 309 -29.00 -32.37 -7.42
CA THR A 309 -28.46 -33.39 -6.52
C THR A 309 -27.21 -32.91 -5.77
N CYS A 310 -26.48 -31.94 -6.33
CA CYS A 310 -25.31 -31.34 -5.70
C CYS A 310 -25.64 -30.27 -4.65
N PHE A 311 -26.92 -29.90 -4.46
CA PHE A 311 -27.33 -28.75 -3.64
C PHE A 311 -26.88 -28.88 -2.18
N ASN A 312 -27.29 -29.95 -1.50
CA ASN A 312 -26.97 -30.15 -0.08
C ASN A 312 -25.46 -30.24 0.15
N GLY A 313 -24.75 -31.02 -0.69
CA GLY A 313 -23.30 -31.14 -0.58
C GLY A 313 -22.57 -29.81 -0.74
N MET A 314 -23.04 -28.94 -1.65
CA MET A 314 -22.47 -27.61 -1.81
C MET A 314 -22.81 -26.67 -0.66
N GLN A 315 -24.05 -26.71 -0.15
CA GLN A 315 -24.47 -25.88 0.98
C GLN A 315 -23.67 -26.24 2.25
N GLU A 316 -23.52 -27.53 2.55
CA GLU A 316 -22.72 -28.01 3.68
C GLU A 316 -21.24 -27.63 3.53
N PHE A 317 -20.70 -27.74 2.31
CA PHE A 317 -19.34 -27.28 2.01
C PHE A 317 -19.18 -25.79 2.25
N TRP A 318 -20.13 -24.98 1.77
CA TRP A 318 -20.11 -23.53 1.90
C TRP A 318 -20.16 -23.09 3.38
N ALA A 319 -21.08 -23.68 4.15
CA ALA A 319 -21.22 -23.41 5.58
C ALA A 319 -19.94 -23.78 6.35
N ARG A 320 -19.22 -24.82 5.93
CA ARG A 320 -17.97 -25.24 6.56
C ARG A 320 -16.75 -24.41 6.15
N THR A 321 -16.69 -23.96 4.89
CA THR A 321 -15.43 -23.46 4.29
C THR A 321 -15.47 -22.02 3.82
N VAL A 322 -16.64 -21.38 3.77
CA VAL A 322 -16.79 -19.98 3.34
C VAL A 322 -17.40 -19.14 4.45
N GLU A 323 -18.51 -19.57 5.04
CA GLU A 323 -19.20 -18.79 6.10
C GLU A 323 -18.33 -18.38 7.29
N PRO A 324 -17.40 -19.21 7.81
CA PRO A 324 -16.55 -18.82 8.93
C PRO A 324 -15.66 -17.61 8.65
N PHE A 325 -15.34 -17.36 7.37
CA PHE A 325 -14.54 -16.21 6.94
C PHE A 325 -15.38 -14.93 6.79
N LEU A 326 -16.72 -15.02 6.86
CA LEU A 326 -17.65 -13.88 6.70
C LEU A 326 -18.20 -13.39 8.04
N GLU A 327 -17.70 -13.92 9.16
CA GLU A 327 -18.09 -13.49 10.49
C GLU A 327 -17.76 -11.99 10.70
N PRO A 328 -18.72 -11.16 11.17
CA PRO A 328 -18.51 -9.72 11.31
C PRO A 328 -17.32 -9.32 12.20
N THR A 329 -16.91 -10.20 13.12
CA THR A 329 -15.84 -9.99 14.08
C THR A 329 -14.45 -10.36 13.56
N LYS A 330 -14.36 -11.08 12.44
CA LYS A 330 -13.12 -11.54 11.84
C LYS A 330 -12.73 -10.65 10.67
N ALA A 331 -11.45 -10.36 10.54
CA ALA A 331 -10.94 -9.69 9.35
C ALA A 331 -11.06 -10.62 8.14
N ILE A 332 -11.61 -10.13 7.03
CA ILE A 332 -11.77 -10.93 5.81
C ILE A 332 -10.47 -10.90 5.00
N ASP A 333 -9.78 -12.03 4.95
CA ASP A 333 -8.67 -12.27 4.03
C ASP A 333 -9.17 -12.99 2.78
N LEU A 334 -9.10 -12.32 1.62
CA LEU A 334 -9.58 -12.83 0.35
C LEU A 334 -8.81 -14.10 -0.10
N ARG A 335 -7.59 -14.30 0.41
CA ARG A 335 -6.76 -15.47 0.14
C ARG A 335 -7.26 -16.72 0.87
N SER A 336 -7.97 -16.54 1.97
CA SER A 336 -8.43 -17.64 2.83
C SER A 336 -9.63 -18.40 2.24
N PHE A 337 -10.35 -17.81 1.28
CA PHE A 337 -11.45 -18.49 0.61
C PHE A 337 -10.95 -19.71 -0.20
N PRO A 338 -11.74 -20.79 -0.31
CA PRO A 338 -11.36 -22.00 -1.02
C PRO A 338 -10.94 -21.76 -2.48
N ARG A 339 -9.93 -22.51 -2.93
CA ARG A 339 -9.47 -22.57 -4.32
C ARG A 339 -9.79 -23.89 -5.02
N SER A 340 -10.37 -24.84 -4.28
CA SER A 340 -10.86 -26.11 -4.82
C SER A 340 -12.06 -26.59 -4.04
N CYS A 341 -12.88 -27.45 -4.66
CA CYS A 341 -13.98 -28.16 -4.01
C CYS A 341 -13.87 -29.64 -4.40
N SER A 342 -13.67 -30.50 -3.41
CA SER A 342 -13.46 -31.94 -3.58
C SER A 342 -14.55 -32.78 -2.90
N GLU A 343 -15.74 -32.21 -2.71
CA GLU A 343 -16.83 -32.90 -2.02
C GLU A 343 -17.39 -34.06 -2.86
N PRO A 344 -17.56 -35.25 -2.27
CA PRO A 344 -18.05 -36.42 -3.00
C PRO A 344 -19.49 -36.23 -3.51
N ASP A 345 -20.27 -35.38 -2.85
CA ASP A 345 -21.66 -35.09 -3.21
C ASP A 345 -21.80 -33.98 -4.27
N VAL A 346 -20.69 -33.37 -4.67
CA VAL A 346 -20.65 -32.30 -5.68
C VAL A 346 -20.03 -32.84 -6.97
N CYS A 347 -20.70 -32.64 -8.11
CA CYS A 347 -20.12 -32.99 -9.40
C CYS A 347 -19.06 -31.96 -9.83
N ALA A 348 -18.09 -32.39 -10.64
CA ALA A 348 -16.98 -31.54 -11.09
C ALA A 348 -17.42 -30.21 -11.73
N SER A 349 -18.56 -30.19 -12.44
CA SER A 349 -19.07 -28.96 -13.05
C SER A 349 -19.59 -27.96 -12.02
N CYS A 350 -20.28 -28.41 -10.97
CA CYS A 350 -20.76 -27.54 -9.89
C CYS A 350 -19.58 -27.06 -9.04
N ALA A 351 -18.58 -27.92 -8.79
CA ALA A 351 -17.33 -27.53 -8.12
C ALA A 351 -16.58 -26.44 -8.91
N SER A 352 -16.48 -26.58 -10.24
CA SER A 352 -15.86 -25.56 -11.09
C SER A 352 -16.63 -24.24 -11.09
N ALA A 353 -17.97 -24.28 -11.13
CA ALA A 353 -18.80 -23.09 -11.06
C ALA A 353 -18.64 -22.36 -9.71
N PHE A 354 -18.57 -23.12 -8.61
CA PHE A 354 -18.26 -22.61 -7.28
C PHE A 354 -16.93 -21.86 -7.25
N ILE A 355 -15.85 -22.47 -7.75
CA ILE A 355 -14.53 -21.82 -7.78
C ILE A 355 -14.52 -20.58 -8.66
N GLN A 356 -15.13 -20.64 -9.85
CA GLN A 356 -15.25 -19.48 -10.72
C GLN A 356 -15.99 -18.33 -10.03
N HIS A 357 -17.08 -18.63 -9.32
CA HIS A 357 -17.82 -17.61 -8.58
C HIS A 357 -16.98 -16.97 -7.47
N LEU A 358 -16.22 -17.76 -6.69
CA LEU A 358 -15.32 -17.20 -5.68
C LEU A 358 -14.19 -16.36 -6.29
N GLU A 359 -13.63 -16.75 -7.44
CA GLU A 359 -12.64 -15.94 -8.16
C GLU A 359 -13.25 -14.62 -8.68
N ASN A 360 -14.44 -14.67 -9.28
CA ASN A 360 -15.16 -13.49 -9.73
C ASN A 360 -15.49 -12.57 -8.54
N ALA A 361 -15.88 -13.11 -7.39
CA ALA A 361 -16.19 -12.35 -6.19
C ALA A 361 -14.93 -11.65 -5.63
N ARG A 362 -13.79 -12.37 -5.56
CA ARG A 362 -12.50 -11.77 -5.17
C ARG A 362 -12.13 -10.63 -6.10
N TYR A 363 -12.22 -10.85 -7.41
CA TYR A 363 -11.91 -9.84 -8.41
C TYR A 363 -12.82 -8.61 -8.27
N ALA A 364 -14.14 -8.82 -8.16
CA ALA A 364 -15.10 -7.73 -8.04
C ALA A 364 -14.86 -6.91 -6.76
N VAL A 365 -14.66 -7.57 -5.62
CA VAL A 365 -14.36 -6.89 -4.35
C VAL A 365 -13.03 -6.15 -4.41
N TRP A 366 -12.00 -6.74 -5.04
CA TRP A 366 -10.70 -6.11 -5.21
C TRP A 366 -10.82 -4.79 -5.98
N HIS A 367 -11.49 -4.79 -7.14
CA HIS A 367 -11.68 -3.57 -7.93
C HIS A 367 -12.54 -2.49 -7.26
N LYS A 368 -13.30 -2.86 -6.21
CA LYS A 368 -14.09 -1.92 -5.41
C LYS A 368 -13.36 -1.35 -4.20
N LEU A 369 -12.13 -1.80 -3.90
CA LEU A 369 -11.32 -1.27 -2.79
C LEU A 369 -11.20 0.27 -2.81
N PRO A 370 -10.96 0.95 -3.94
CA PRO A 370 -10.93 2.41 -3.98
C PRO A 370 -12.24 3.05 -3.51
N GLY A 371 -13.38 2.43 -3.82
CA GLY A 371 -14.70 2.90 -3.40
C GLY A 371 -14.96 2.69 -1.92
N TYR A 372 -14.61 1.53 -1.35
CA TYR A 372 -14.86 1.25 0.07
C TYR A 372 -14.11 2.23 0.99
N PHE A 373 -12.86 2.53 0.67
CA PHE A 373 -11.97 3.32 1.53
C PHE A 373 -11.95 4.83 1.21
N ASP A 374 -12.85 5.30 0.34
CA ASP A 374 -12.91 6.70 -0.13
C ASP A 374 -11.59 7.16 -0.79
N LEU A 375 -11.03 6.29 -1.63
CA LEU A 375 -9.75 6.48 -2.32
C LEU A 375 -9.89 6.63 -3.84
N ALA A 376 -11.11 6.57 -4.39
CA ALA A 376 -11.36 6.70 -5.83
C ALA A 376 -10.78 8.00 -6.42
N GLY A 377 -10.76 9.11 -5.65
CA GLY A 377 -10.15 10.38 -6.08
C GLY A 377 -8.62 10.40 -6.14
N TYR A 378 -7.94 9.36 -5.65
CA TYR A 378 -6.48 9.28 -5.62
C TYR A 378 -5.90 8.46 -6.77
N VAL A 379 -6.69 7.53 -7.34
CA VAL A 379 -6.21 6.54 -8.32
C VAL A 379 -6.93 6.69 -9.66
N ASP A 380 -6.35 6.12 -10.71
CA ASP A 380 -6.94 6.10 -12.05
C ASP A 380 -8.08 5.06 -12.16
N SER A 381 -9.00 5.24 -13.11
CA SER A 381 -10.09 4.27 -13.36
C SER A 381 -9.61 2.88 -13.78
N SER A 382 -8.40 2.77 -14.32
CA SER A 382 -7.73 1.50 -14.63
C SER A 382 -7.09 0.82 -13.41
N TRP A 383 -7.35 1.32 -12.20
CA TRP A 383 -6.78 0.74 -10.99
C TRP A 383 -7.19 -0.73 -10.81
N GLY A 384 -6.20 -1.57 -10.50
CA GLY A 384 -6.39 -3.01 -10.33
C GLY A 384 -6.34 -3.81 -11.63
N GLU A 385 -6.30 -3.16 -12.81
CA GLU A 385 -6.19 -3.87 -14.08
C GLU A 385 -4.84 -4.57 -14.21
N VAL A 386 -4.86 -5.80 -14.73
CA VAL A 386 -3.67 -6.59 -15.01
C VAL A 386 -2.98 -5.99 -16.24
N SER A 387 -1.75 -5.49 -16.07
CA SER A 387 -1.01 -4.82 -17.15
C SER A 387 -0.57 -5.74 -18.30
N SER A 388 -0.68 -7.05 -18.12
CA SER A 388 -0.39 -8.10 -19.12
C SER A 388 -1.68 -8.69 -19.68
N TYR A 389 -2.15 -8.16 -20.82
CA TYR A 389 -3.24 -8.76 -21.63
C TYR A 389 -3.03 -10.26 -21.96
N ALA A 390 -1.81 -10.77 -21.81
CA ALA A 390 -1.47 -12.16 -22.07
C ALA A 390 -1.86 -13.12 -20.94
N GLU A 391 -2.14 -12.64 -19.72
CA GLU A 391 -2.26 -13.51 -18.55
C GLU A 391 -3.71 -13.76 -18.11
N ARG A 392 -4.68 -12.93 -18.51
CA ARG A 392 -6.13 -13.23 -18.38
C ARG A 392 -6.96 -12.47 -19.42
N PRO A 393 -7.51 -13.13 -20.45
CA PRO A 393 -8.43 -12.49 -21.38
C PRO A 393 -9.81 -12.21 -20.77
N ASP A 394 -10.15 -12.79 -19.60
CA ASP A 394 -11.56 -12.99 -19.25
C ASP A 394 -12.00 -12.31 -17.93
N GLY A 395 -11.11 -11.64 -17.18
CA GLY A 395 -11.39 -11.21 -15.79
C GLY A 395 -12.59 -10.27 -15.61
N TRP A 396 -12.72 -9.26 -16.48
CA TRP A 396 -13.86 -8.32 -16.44
C TRP A 396 -15.10 -8.87 -17.15
N GLU A 397 -14.91 -9.48 -18.32
CA GLU A 397 -15.99 -9.98 -19.17
C GLU A 397 -16.73 -11.18 -18.55
N ASP A 398 -16.05 -11.97 -17.71
CA ASP A 398 -16.64 -13.10 -16.98
C ASP A 398 -17.43 -12.69 -15.73
N LEU A 399 -17.36 -11.43 -15.30
CA LEU A 399 -18.13 -10.98 -14.15
C LEU A 399 -19.62 -10.98 -14.47
N PRO A 400 -20.48 -11.35 -13.51
CA PRO A 400 -21.90 -11.03 -13.59
C PRO A 400 -22.10 -9.54 -13.92
N THR A 401 -23.01 -9.23 -14.84
CA THR A 401 -23.22 -7.87 -15.33
C THR A 401 -23.56 -6.90 -14.19
N GLU A 402 -24.25 -7.37 -13.15
CA GLU A 402 -24.55 -6.61 -11.94
C GLU A 402 -23.27 -6.12 -11.25
N TRP A 403 -22.25 -6.99 -11.15
CA TRP A 403 -20.97 -6.63 -10.54
C TRP A 403 -20.15 -5.70 -11.43
N GLN A 404 -20.22 -5.87 -12.75
CA GLN A 404 -19.63 -4.91 -13.70
C GLN A 404 -20.22 -3.51 -13.52
N ILE A 405 -21.55 -3.41 -13.37
CA ILE A 405 -22.24 -2.14 -13.11
C ILE A 405 -21.78 -1.52 -11.79
N GLU A 406 -21.68 -2.30 -10.72
CA GLU A 406 -21.23 -1.81 -9.42
C GLU A 406 -19.81 -1.25 -9.46
N ILE A 407 -18.87 -1.94 -10.12
CA ILE A 407 -17.50 -1.45 -10.27
C ILE A 407 -17.48 -0.20 -11.17
N THR A 408 -18.23 -0.23 -12.27
CA THR A 408 -18.37 0.93 -13.17
C THR A 408 -18.90 2.14 -12.41
N ALA A 409 -19.83 1.96 -11.46
CA ALA A 409 -20.42 3.04 -10.69
C ALA A 409 -19.42 3.79 -9.80
N ILE A 410 -18.30 3.17 -9.44
CA ILE A 410 -17.22 3.84 -8.68
C ILE A 410 -16.51 4.88 -9.55
N TRP A 411 -16.29 4.57 -10.82
CA TRP A 411 -15.48 5.37 -11.73
C TRP A 411 -16.31 6.28 -12.64
N ASN A 412 -17.49 5.82 -13.05
CA ASN A 412 -18.39 6.49 -13.96
C ASN A 412 -19.86 6.17 -13.60
N PRO A 413 -20.44 6.88 -12.62
CA PRO A 413 -21.81 6.68 -12.18
C PRO A 413 -22.85 6.81 -13.31
N GLU A 414 -22.62 7.72 -14.26
CA GLU A 414 -23.53 7.93 -15.39
C GLU A 414 -23.56 6.71 -16.33
N HIS A 415 -22.39 6.13 -16.62
CA HIS A 415 -22.32 4.92 -17.44
C HIS A 415 -22.92 3.70 -16.74
N ALA A 416 -22.75 3.58 -15.42
CA ALA A 416 -23.40 2.53 -14.64
C ALA A 416 -24.93 2.62 -14.69
N GLU A 417 -25.50 3.83 -14.65
CA GLU A 417 -26.95 4.04 -14.79
C GLU A 417 -27.46 3.60 -16.17
N TYR A 418 -26.70 3.92 -17.21
CA TYR A 418 -26.99 3.46 -18.57
C TYR A 418 -27.01 1.93 -18.66
N LEU A 419 -26.01 1.26 -18.11
CA LEU A 419 -25.93 -0.21 -18.10
C LEU A 419 -27.10 -0.84 -17.32
N ARG A 420 -27.49 -0.25 -16.19
CA ARG A 420 -28.66 -0.73 -15.41
C ARG A 420 -29.94 -0.62 -16.21
N THR A 421 -30.17 0.54 -16.84
CA THR A 421 -31.35 0.76 -17.71
C THR A 421 -31.36 -0.21 -18.89
N PHE A 422 -30.20 -0.49 -19.48
CA PHE A 422 -30.07 -1.45 -20.57
C PHE A 422 -30.44 -2.87 -20.12
N MET A 423 -29.94 -3.32 -18.96
CA MET A 423 -30.29 -4.63 -18.38
C MET A 423 -31.78 -4.76 -18.05
N GLU A 424 -32.38 -3.76 -17.41
CA GLU A 424 -33.81 -3.75 -17.07
C GLU A 424 -34.68 -3.90 -18.32
N ASN A 425 -34.31 -3.21 -19.41
CA ASN A 425 -34.99 -3.33 -20.69
C ASN A 425 -34.77 -4.69 -21.36
N ALA A 426 -33.59 -5.29 -21.23
CA ALA A 426 -33.29 -6.61 -21.78
C ALA A 426 -34.06 -7.74 -21.09
N VAL A 427 -34.34 -7.63 -19.79
CA VAL A 427 -35.15 -8.60 -19.03
C VAL A 427 -36.65 -8.47 -19.32
N ALA A 428 -37.11 -7.27 -19.73
CA ALA A 428 -38.51 -7.02 -20.06
C ALA A 428 -38.95 -7.53 -21.44
N LEU A 429 -37.99 -7.83 -22.33
CA LEU A 429 -38.20 -8.38 -23.67
C LEU A 429 -38.12 -9.91 -23.67
#